data_AF-A0A5K1BPZ8-F1
#
_entry.id   AF-A0A5K1BPZ8-F1
#
_cell.length_a   1.000
_cell.length_b   1.000
_cell.length_c   1.000
_cell.angle_alpha   90.00
_cell.angle_beta   90.00
_cell.angle_gamma   90.00
#
_symmetry.space_group_name_H-M   'P 1'
#
loop_
_entity.id
_entity.type
_entity.pdbx_description
1 polymer ?
#
loop_
_entity_poly.entity_id
_entity_poly.type
_entity_poly.pdbx_seq_one_letter_code
_entity_poly.pdbx_strand_id
1 'polypeptide(L)'
;VQIDVENFVASFRPDIMEAVYSWTKGAKFFEIMETTQVFEGSLIRAIRRLEEVLQQLIEAAKSIGETEQEKKFEEAVLKIKRDIVFAASLYL
;
A
#
# COMPACT_ATOMS: atom_id res chain seq x y z
N VAL A 1 -6.63 28.33 -7.15
CA VAL A 1 -7.28 27.35 -8.05
C VAL A 1 -8.55 26.91 -7.37
N GLN A 2 -9.70 26.97 -8.04
CA GLN A 2 -10.96 26.50 -7.48
C GLN A 2 -10.92 24.96 -7.48
N ILE A 3 -10.99 24.35 -6.31
CA ILE A 3 -10.93 22.90 -6.17
C ILE A 3 -12.36 22.38 -6.35
N ASP A 4 -12.53 21.52 -7.34
CA ASP A 4 -13.72 20.69 -7.46
C ASP A 4 -13.66 19.58 -6.40
N VAL A 5 -14.53 19.70 -5.39
CA VAL A 5 -14.54 18.81 -4.22
C VAL A 5 -14.94 17.38 -4.62
N GLU A 6 -15.89 17.24 -5.54
CA GLU A 6 -16.41 15.92 -5.95
C GLU A 6 -15.32 15.14 -6.67
N ASN A 7 -14.62 15.80 -7.60
CA ASN A 7 -13.51 15.20 -8.32
C ASN A 7 -12.32 14.88 -7.40
N PHE A 8 -12.05 15.71 -6.38
CA PHE A 8 -11.00 15.41 -5.41
C PHE A 8 -11.34 14.16 -4.58
N VAL A 9 -12.56 14.03 -4.09
CA VAL A 9 -13.00 12.86 -3.31
C VAL A 9 -13.01 11.60 -4.18
N ALA A 10 -13.47 11.70 -5.43
CA ALA A 10 -13.49 10.58 -6.37
C ALA A 10 -12.08 10.09 -6.79
N SER A 11 -11.03 10.89 -6.53
CA SER A 11 -9.65 10.49 -6.84
C SER A 11 -9.09 9.38 -5.93
N PHE A 12 -9.68 9.19 -4.74
CA PHE A 12 -9.31 8.11 -3.84
C PHE A 12 -9.90 6.78 -4.30
N ARG A 13 -9.12 5.70 -4.18
CA ARG A 13 -9.45 4.36 -4.69
C ARG A 13 -9.70 3.37 -3.55
N PRO A 14 -10.92 3.32 -2.96
CA PRO A 14 -11.23 2.41 -1.86
C PRO A 14 -11.41 0.95 -2.32
N ASP A 15 -11.57 0.73 -3.62
CA ASP A 15 -11.81 -0.58 -4.25
C ASP A 15 -10.65 -1.59 -4.11
N ILE A 16 -9.46 -1.13 -3.70
CA ILE A 16 -8.31 -2.00 -3.42
C ILE A 16 -8.08 -2.23 -1.91
N MET A 17 -8.86 -1.60 -1.04
CA MET A 17 -8.64 -1.68 0.42
C MET A 17 -8.70 -3.11 0.94
N GLU A 18 -9.72 -3.87 0.54
CA GLU A 18 -9.91 -5.26 1.00
C GLU A 18 -8.80 -6.19 0.50
N ALA A 19 -8.37 -6.00 -0.76
CA ALA A 19 -7.28 -6.77 -1.35
C ALA A 19 -5.95 -6.53 -0.60
N VAL A 20 -5.62 -5.26 -0.31
CA VAL A 20 -4.40 -4.91 0.45
C VAL A 20 -4.50 -5.41 1.89
N TYR A 21 -5.67 -5.31 2.53
CA TYR A 21 -5.87 -5.83 3.89
C TYR A 21 -5.64 -7.35 3.94
N SER A 22 -6.31 -8.11 3.06
CA SER A 22 -6.12 -9.55 2.92
C SER A 22 -4.66 -9.92 2.62
N TRP A 23 -3.98 -9.13 1.79
CA TRP A 23 -2.55 -9.30 1.54
C TRP A 23 -1.71 -9.17 2.82
N THR A 24 -1.94 -8.15 3.65
CA THR A 24 -1.19 -8.00 4.92
C THR A 24 -1.50 -9.11 5.95
N LYS A 25 -2.58 -9.87 5.75
CA LYS A 25 -2.95 -11.04 6.55
C LYS A 25 -2.36 -12.37 6.05
N GLY A 26 -1.60 -12.34 4.95
CA GLY A 26 -0.93 -13.53 4.41
C GLY A 26 -1.68 -14.27 3.32
N ALA A 27 -2.77 -13.72 2.77
CA ALA A 27 -3.49 -14.32 1.64
C ALA A 27 -2.60 -14.47 0.40
N LYS A 28 -2.78 -15.51 -0.41
CA LYS A 28 -2.00 -15.67 -1.63
C LYS A 28 -2.40 -14.62 -2.67
N PHE A 29 -1.48 -14.29 -3.59
CA PHE A 29 -1.74 -13.24 -4.58
C PHE A 29 -2.96 -13.56 -5.46
N PHE A 30 -3.15 -14.82 -5.86
CA PHE A 30 -4.33 -15.18 -6.65
C PHE A 30 -5.65 -15.01 -5.87
N GLU A 31 -5.66 -15.25 -4.55
CA GLU A 31 -6.85 -15.12 -3.71
C GLU A 31 -7.28 -13.65 -3.59
N ILE A 32 -6.32 -12.73 -3.45
CA ILE A 32 -6.64 -11.29 -3.40
C ILE A 32 -7.05 -10.72 -4.76
N MET A 33 -6.67 -11.38 -5.86
CA MET A 33 -7.10 -10.96 -7.20
C MET A 33 -8.56 -11.32 -7.46
N GLU A 34 -9.14 -12.28 -6.73
CA GLU A 34 -10.56 -12.61 -6.83
C GLU A 34 -11.46 -11.57 -6.14
N THR A 35 -10.91 -10.75 -5.25
CA THR A 35 -11.67 -9.74 -4.49
C THR A 35 -11.69 -8.36 -5.15
N THR A 36 -10.93 -8.15 -6.23
CA THR A 36 -10.83 -6.87 -6.92
C THR A 36 -10.90 -7.03 -8.44
N GLN A 37 -11.42 -6.01 -9.14
CA GLN A 37 -11.46 -5.97 -10.61
C GLN A 37 -10.24 -5.23 -11.22
N VAL A 38 -9.28 -4.83 -10.39
CA VAL A 38 -8.08 -4.13 -10.82
C VAL A 38 -7.08 -5.11 -11.44
N PHE A 39 -6.43 -4.73 -12.53
CA PHE A 39 -5.36 -5.53 -13.13
C PHE A 39 -4.20 -5.79 -12.15
N GLU A 40 -3.61 -6.98 -12.24
CA GLU A 40 -2.55 -7.49 -11.35
C GLU A 40 -1.38 -6.51 -11.26
N GLY A 41 -0.89 -6.06 -12.41
CA GLY A 41 0.23 -5.11 -12.46
C GLY A 41 -0.08 -3.75 -11.83
N SER A 42 -1.34 -3.32 -11.89
CA SER A 42 -1.80 -2.09 -11.24
C SER A 42 -1.88 -2.26 -9.72
N LEU A 43 -2.35 -3.41 -9.24
CA LEU A 43 -2.35 -3.73 -7.82
C LEU A 43 -0.92 -3.84 -7.26
N ILE A 44 -0.02 -4.54 -7.97
CA ILE A 44 1.41 -4.65 -7.59
C ILE A 44 2.04 -3.25 -7.47
N ARG A 45 1.83 -2.37 -8.46
CA ARG A 45 2.34 -0.99 -8.41
C ARG A 45 1.73 -0.20 -7.25
N ALA A 46 0.43 -0.35 -6.99
CA ALA A 46 -0.24 0.33 -5.89
C ALA A 46 0.32 -0.11 -4.53
N ILE A 47 0.55 -1.41 -4.32
CA ILE A 47 1.13 -1.94 -3.09
C ILE A 47 2.57 -1.47 -2.90
N ARG A 48 3.40 -1.47 -3.95
CA ARG A 48 4.77 -0.94 -3.88
C ARG A 48 4.78 0.55 -3.54
N ARG A 49 3.91 1.35 -4.16
CA ARG A 49 3.76 2.77 -3.83
C ARG A 49 3.26 2.99 -2.40
N LEU A 50 2.36 2.14 -1.91
CA LEU A 50 1.90 2.18 -0.53
C LEU A 50 3.05 1.93 0.46
N GLU A 51 3.95 1.01 0.13
CA GLU A 51 5.15 0.78 0.94
C GLU A 51 6.08 2.00 0.97
N GLU A 52 6.31 2.66 -0.16
CA GLU A 52 7.09 3.91 -0.20
C GLU A 52 6.45 5.01 0.67
N VAL A 53 5.12 5.12 0.66
CA VAL A 53 4.39 6.05 1.55
C VAL A 53 4.57 5.67 3.02
N LEU A 54 4.54 4.39 3.37
CA LEU A 54 4.79 3.94 4.74
C LEU A 54 6.22 4.31 5.20
N GLN A 55 7.24 4.17 4.33
CA GLN A 55 8.61 4.63 4.64
C GLN A 55 8.65 6.13 4.93
N GLN A 56 7.97 6.95 4.13
CA GLN A 56 7.90 8.39 4.35
C GLN A 56 7.18 8.73 5.67
N LEU A 57 6.15 7.97 6.03
CA LEU A 57 5.42 8.14 7.29
C LEU A 57 6.27 7.74 8.51
N ILE A 58 7.13 6.71 8.40
CA ILE A 58 8.09 6.34 9.45
C ILE A 58 9.03 7.52 9.74
N GLU A 59 9.65 8.09 8.69
CA GLU A 59 10.55 9.24 8.85
C GLU A 59 9.83 10.48 9.40
N ALA A 60 8.59 10.73 8.95
CA ALA A 60 7.78 11.82 9.48
C ALA A 60 7.46 11.63 10.97
N ALA A 61 7.01 10.43 11.37
CA ALA A 61 6.68 10.08 12.75
C ALA A 61 7.91 10.22 13.67
N LYS A 62 9.07 9.76 13.19
CA LYS A 62 10.35 9.92 13.89
C LYS A 62 10.74 11.38 14.06
N SER A 63 10.54 12.21 13.04
CA SER A 63 10.87 13.65 13.10
C SER A 63 10.02 14.42 14.12
N ILE A 64 8.79 13.97 14.41
CA ILE A 64 7.89 14.60 15.39
C ILE A 64 7.98 13.96 16.78
N GLY A 65 8.68 12.81 16.92
CA GLY A 65 8.82 12.07 18.17
C GLY A 65 7.66 11.11 18.49
N GLU A 66 6.81 10.80 17.51
CA GLU A 66 5.64 9.90 17.65
C GLU A 66 6.04 8.42 17.50
N THR A 67 6.62 7.88 18.57
CA THR A 67 7.20 6.51 18.57
C THR A 67 6.17 5.38 18.39
N GLU A 68 4.91 5.57 18.79
CA GLU A 68 3.87 4.56 18.59
C GLU A 68 3.50 4.41 17.10
N GLN A 69 3.38 5.55 16.41
CA GLN A 69 3.05 5.59 14.99
C GLN A 69 4.20 5.06 14.15
N GLU A 70 5.45 5.43 14.49
CA GLU A 70 6.67 4.89 13.88
C GLU A 70 6.65 3.36 13.87
N LYS A 71 6.52 2.74 15.05
CA LYS A 71 6.47 1.26 15.19
C LYS A 71 5.33 0.64 14.40
N LYS A 72 4.15 1.28 14.42
CA LYS A 72 2.98 0.79 13.69
C LYS A 72 3.21 0.78 12.18
N PHE A 73 3.88 1.80 11.65
CA PHE A 73 4.24 1.85 10.23
C PHE A 73 5.34 0.86 9.88
N GLU A 74 6.35 0.67 10.74
CA GLU A 74 7.37 -0.37 10.58
C GLU A 74 6.75 -1.77 10.50
N GLU A 75 5.82 -2.09 11.41
CA GLU A 75 5.07 -3.35 11.38
C GLU A 75 4.24 -3.52 10.10
N ALA A 76 3.64 -2.44 9.59
CA ALA A 76 2.89 -2.47 8.34
C ALA A 76 3.80 -2.78 7.14
N VAL A 77 5.00 -2.19 7.09
CA VAL A 77 6.01 -2.48 6.05
C VAL A 77 6.41 -3.96 6.09
N LEU A 78 6.63 -4.54 7.26
CA LEU A 78 6.99 -5.96 7.39
C LEU A 78 5.89 -6.89 6.85
N LYS A 79 4.62 -6.54 7.05
CA LYS A 79 3.48 -7.35 6.57
C LYS A 79 3.24 -7.21 5.07
N ILE A 80 3.58 -6.07 4.49
CA ILE A 80 3.33 -5.79 3.07
C ILE A 80 4.42 -6.35 2.16
N LYS A 81 5.68 -6.35 2.61
CA LYS A 81 6.87 -6.78 1.85
C LYS A 81 7.01 -8.30 1.75
N ARG A 82 6.36 -8.92 0.78
CA ARG A 82 6.54 -10.36 0.51
C ARG A 82 6.28 -10.76 -0.94
N ASP A 83 6.77 -11.95 -1.29
CA ASP A 83 6.45 -12.70 -2.51
C ASP A 83 6.48 -11.89 -3.82
N ILE A 84 5.56 -12.19 -4.73
CA ILE A 84 5.50 -11.68 -6.11
C ILE A 84 5.43 -10.15 -6.19
N VAL A 85 4.86 -9.48 -5.19
CA VAL A 85 4.71 -8.02 -5.19
C VAL A 85 6.08 -7.32 -5.09
N PHE A 86 7.05 -7.96 -4.43
CA PHE A 86 8.40 -7.44 -4.21
C PHE A 86 9.47 -8.29 -4.89
N ALA A 87 9.09 -9.09 -5.90
CA ALA A 87 10.05 -9.82 -6.73
C ALA A 87 11.00 -8.84 -7.45
N ALA A 88 12.28 -9.21 -7.53
CA ALA A 88 13.30 -8.37 -8.16
C ALA A 88 13.02 -8.18 -9.66
N SER A 89 13.42 -7.02 -10.18
CA SER A 89 13.42 -6.78 -11.63
C SER A 89 14.42 -7.72 -12.31
N LEU A 90 14.14 -8.10 -13.56
CA LEU A 90 15.10 -8.84 -14.40
C LEU A 90 16.29 -7.99 -14.88
N TYR A 91 16.22 -6.68 -14.71
CA TYR A 91 17.24 -5.71 -15.12
C TYR A 91 18.15 -5.24 -13.97
N LEU A 92 17.96 -5.80 -12.77
CA LEU A 92 18.73 -5.49 -11.56
C LEU A 92 19.81 -6.55 -11.31
#